data_AF-A0A9D6P045-F1
#
_entry.id   AF-A0A9D6P045-F1
#
_cell.length_a   1.000
_cell.length_b   1.000
_cell.length_c   1.000
_cell.angle_alpha   90.00
_cell.angle_beta   90.00
_cell.angle_gamma   90.00
#
_symmetry.space_group_name_H-M   'P 1'
#
loop_
_entity.id
_entity.type
_entity.pdbx_description
1 polymer ?
#
loop_
_entity_poly.entity_id
_entity_poly.type
_entity_poly.pdbx_seq_one_letter_code
_entity_poly.pdbx_strand_id
1 'polypeptide(L)'
;MVRIFSIIILSLSILLFPPATLAVISNNSVPGDATYPLKRGLEDMIFAVASINPTTKAWFAAARSDRRFKELGVLITRGKKVGETLNELVEQTQIAADQISQVDDQSQKEKLVQQLSQSIQKYDQALQRFSPTTSSQPPASQPTITVTPLPQSQNPPKLTKPSSTAAPIPRPSLRPISTPTPAPPELVTQPPQPTVTPAPSQTVIPSIRPNTIPVPHRDEEDYRKKEKEIEEARKRLEEIKNRLEEKQRKQEEDHRDKQENQPKFQEYKKQPKPEKREDSEEVEVKKGNRRSKD
;
A
#
# COMPACT_ATOMS: atom_id res chain seq x y z
N MET A 1 2.12 -39.36 13.39
CA MET A 1 2.00 -38.13 12.55
C MET A 1 2.27 -36.85 13.35
N VAL A 2 1.54 -36.58 14.45
CA VAL A 2 1.66 -35.32 15.25
C VAL A 2 3.10 -34.83 15.47
N ARG A 3 4.02 -35.69 15.95
CA ARG A 3 5.43 -35.30 16.18
C ARG A 3 6.14 -34.74 14.94
N ILE A 4 5.88 -35.29 13.76
CA ILE A 4 6.49 -34.81 12.50
C ILE A 4 5.94 -33.43 12.15
N PHE A 5 4.63 -33.22 12.29
CA PHE A 5 3.98 -31.92 12.08
C PHE A 5 4.50 -30.86 13.05
N SER A 6 4.69 -31.20 14.33
CA SER A 6 5.30 -30.32 15.33
C SER A 6 6.74 -29.93 14.98
N ILE A 7 7.56 -30.87 14.48
CA ILE A 7 8.94 -30.59 14.04
C ILE A 7 8.95 -29.67 12.83
N ILE A 8 8.06 -29.88 11.86
CA ILE A 8 7.92 -29.02 10.67
C ILE A 8 7.51 -27.60 11.08
N ILE A 9 6.49 -27.45 11.94
CA ILE A 9 6.06 -26.13 12.45
C ILE A 9 7.18 -25.44 13.23
N LEU A 10 7.88 -26.16 14.11
CA LEU A 10 8.98 -25.58 14.89
C LEU A 10 10.11 -25.12 13.97
N SER A 11 10.49 -25.94 13.00
CA SER A 11 11.53 -25.59 12.01
C SER A 11 11.14 -24.38 11.18
N LEU A 12 9.88 -24.33 10.72
CA LEU A 12 9.34 -23.19 9.98
C LEU A 12 9.28 -21.92 10.84
N SER A 13 8.89 -22.03 12.10
CA SER A 13 8.85 -20.90 13.05
C SER A 13 10.26 -20.35 13.32
N ILE A 14 11.24 -21.22 13.56
CA ILE A 14 12.66 -20.81 13.72
C ILE A 14 13.21 -20.17 12.43
N LEU A 15 12.78 -20.64 11.25
CA LEU A 15 13.19 -20.07 9.96
C LEU A 15 12.55 -18.69 9.69
N LEU A 16 11.28 -18.49 10.06
CA LEU A 16 10.54 -17.24 9.81
C LEU A 16 10.73 -16.18 10.90
N PHE A 17 11.10 -16.56 12.12
CA PHE A 17 11.21 -15.61 13.24
C PHE A 17 12.29 -14.53 13.03
N PRO A 18 13.56 -14.85 12.65
CA PRO A 18 14.57 -13.81 12.46
C PRO A 18 14.21 -12.79 11.36
N PRO A 19 13.76 -13.18 10.14
CA PRO A 19 13.28 -12.22 9.15
C PRO A 19 12.14 -11.34 9.66
N ALA A 20 11.19 -11.89 10.42
CA ALA A 20 10.08 -11.12 10.99
C ALA A 20 10.54 -10.09 12.02
N THR A 21 11.44 -10.45 12.95
CA THR A 21 12.00 -9.51 13.92
C THR A 21 12.80 -8.39 13.24
N LEU A 22 13.62 -8.73 12.24
CA LEU A 22 14.40 -7.75 11.48
C LEU A 22 13.51 -6.80 10.67
N ALA A 23 12.42 -7.29 10.09
CA ALA A 23 11.43 -6.46 9.39
C ALA A 23 10.79 -5.42 10.32
N VAL A 24 10.46 -5.77 11.57
CA VAL A 24 9.91 -4.83 12.57
C VAL A 24 10.92 -3.74 12.92
N ILE A 25 12.18 -4.10 13.19
CA ILE A 25 13.24 -3.16 13.55
C ILE A 25 13.59 -2.21 12.39
N SER A 26 13.62 -2.73 11.16
CA SER A 26 14.01 -1.96 9.97
C SER A 26 12.88 -1.10 9.36
N ASN A 27 11.61 -1.34 9.72
CA ASN A 27 10.45 -0.70 9.10
C ASN A 27 10.52 0.85 9.09
N ASN A 28 10.96 1.44 10.20
CA ASN A 28 11.07 2.89 10.40
C ASN A 28 12.42 3.49 10.01
N SER A 29 13.35 2.70 9.48
CA SER A 29 14.63 3.21 8.98
C SER A 29 14.45 3.94 7.64
N VAL A 30 15.17 5.05 7.48
CA VAL A 30 15.23 5.86 6.25
C VAL A 30 16.69 5.96 5.77
N PRO A 31 16.95 6.44 4.53
CA PRO A 31 18.31 6.71 4.06
C PRO A 31 19.21 7.43 5.10
N GLY A 32 20.40 6.88 5.27
CA GLY A 32 21.39 7.31 6.26
C GLY A 32 21.20 6.77 7.69
N ASP A 33 20.15 5.99 7.98
CA ASP A 33 20.01 5.28 9.26
C ASP A 33 20.75 3.91 9.19
N ALA A 34 21.44 3.48 10.26
CA ALA A 34 22.34 2.32 10.23
C ALA A 34 21.68 0.97 9.86
N THR A 35 20.38 0.81 10.13
CA THR A 35 19.60 -0.40 9.79
C THR A 35 18.99 -0.37 8.38
N TYR A 36 19.16 0.72 7.64
CA TYR A 36 18.57 0.90 6.31
C TYR A 36 19.10 -0.07 5.23
N PRO A 37 20.40 -0.44 5.17
CA PRO A 37 20.86 -1.46 4.23
C PRO A 37 20.19 -2.82 4.44
N LEU A 38 19.90 -3.17 5.70
CA LEU A 38 19.17 -4.40 6.03
C LEU A 38 17.71 -4.33 5.58
N LYS A 39 17.06 -3.16 5.68
CA LYS A 39 15.74 -2.91 5.09
C LYS A 39 15.77 -3.22 3.59
N ARG A 40 16.74 -2.65 2.86
CA ARG A 40 16.87 -2.84 1.41
C ARG A 40 17.06 -4.32 1.04
N GLY A 41 17.98 -5.02 1.70
CA GLY A 41 18.19 -6.46 1.48
C GLY A 41 16.93 -7.31 1.72
N LEU A 42 16.13 -6.99 2.74
CA LEU A 42 14.83 -7.64 2.96
C LEU A 42 13.81 -7.28 1.87
N GLU A 43 13.75 -6.03 1.40
CA GLU A 43 12.88 -5.63 0.29
C GLU A 43 13.23 -6.39 -1.01
N ASP A 44 14.52 -6.52 -1.32
CA ASP A 44 14.99 -7.20 -2.52
C ASP A 44 14.77 -8.72 -2.45
N MET A 45 14.99 -9.35 -1.30
CA MET A 45 14.68 -10.76 -1.08
C MET A 45 13.18 -11.05 -1.23
N ILE A 46 12.32 -10.21 -0.63
CA ILE A 46 10.86 -10.35 -0.76
C ILE A 46 10.43 -10.12 -2.22
N PHE A 47 11.02 -9.15 -2.91
CA PHE A 47 10.74 -8.89 -4.33
C PHE A 47 11.16 -10.04 -5.24
N ALA A 48 12.29 -10.69 -4.96
CA ALA A 48 12.72 -11.90 -5.68
C ALA A 48 11.72 -13.05 -5.53
N VAL A 49 11.24 -13.31 -4.31
CA VAL A 49 10.19 -14.34 -4.06
C VAL A 49 8.85 -13.94 -4.71
N ALA A 50 8.47 -12.66 -4.63
CA ALA A 50 7.27 -12.12 -5.27
C ALA A 50 7.30 -12.21 -6.80
N SER A 51 8.49 -12.24 -7.40
CA SER A 51 8.68 -12.26 -8.86
C SER A 51 8.24 -13.56 -9.55
N ILE A 52 7.87 -14.60 -8.79
CA ILE A 52 7.33 -15.86 -9.32
C ILE A 52 5.95 -15.67 -9.99
N ASN A 53 5.17 -14.66 -9.57
CA ASN A 53 3.84 -14.37 -10.13
C ASN A 53 3.79 -12.89 -10.57
N PRO A 54 3.39 -12.57 -11.83
CA PRO A 54 3.42 -11.20 -12.34
C PRO A 54 2.52 -10.25 -11.55
N THR A 55 1.34 -10.70 -11.14
CA THR A 55 0.40 -9.92 -10.32
C THR A 55 0.98 -9.61 -8.94
N THR A 56 1.61 -10.60 -8.30
CA THR A 56 2.28 -10.42 -7.00
C THR A 56 3.49 -9.48 -7.12
N LYS A 57 4.30 -9.64 -8.17
CA LYS A 57 5.45 -8.78 -8.48
C LYS A 57 5.04 -7.32 -8.70
N ALA A 58 3.99 -7.09 -9.49
CA ALA A 58 3.42 -5.78 -9.76
C ALA A 58 2.87 -5.12 -8.47
N TRP A 59 2.15 -5.88 -7.65
CA TRP A 59 1.67 -5.41 -6.35
C TRP A 59 2.83 -5.03 -5.40
N PHE A 60 3.88 -5.85 -5.31
CA PHE A 60 5.05 -5.54 -4.48
C PHE A 60 5.85 -4.34 -5.00
N ALA A 61 5.93 -4.13 -6.32
CA ALA A 61 6.55 -2.93 -6.89
C ALA A 61 5.78 -1.65 -6.48
N ALA A 62 4.45 -1.64 -6.60
CA ALA A 62 3.62 -0.53 -6.12
C ALA A 62 3.72 -0.34 -4.59
N ALA A 63 3.76 -1.43 -3.82
CA ALA A 63 4.00 -1.36 -2.37
C ALA A 63 5.39 -0.80 -2.02
N ARG A 64 6.38 -0.91 -2.91
CA ARG A 64 7.73 -0.36 -2.73
C ARG A 64 7.74 1.16 -2.97
N SER A 65 7.07 1.69 -3.99
CA SER A 65 6.92 3.15 -4.17
C SER A 65 6.21 3.79 -2.98
N ASP A 66 5.16 3.16 -2.47
CA ASP A 66 4.43 3.60 -1.25
C ASP A 66 5.34 3.72 -0.01
N ARG A 67 6.37 2.87 0.08
CA ARG A 67 7.38 2.95 1.16
C ARG A 67 8.38 4.08 0.91
N ARG A 68 8.89 4.24 -0.32
CA ARG A 68 9.76 5.39 -0.69
C ARG A 68 9.07 6.72 -0.32
N PHE A 69 7.76 6.84 -0.62
CA PHE A 69 6.96 8.00 -0.26
C PHE A 69 6.82 8.22 1.26
N LYS A 70 6.63 7.15 2.06
CA LYS A 70 6.63 7.25 3.53
C LYS A 70 7.98 7.70 4.09
N GLU A 71 9.07 7.15 3.56
CA GLU A 71 10.43 7.54 3.94
C GLU A 71 10.72 9.00 3.62
N LEU A 72 10.26 9.48 2.45
CA LEU A 72 10.34 10.89 2.05
C LEU A 72 9.67 11.82 3.07
N GLY A 73 8.47 11.49 3.56
CA GLY A 73 7.80 12.26 4.62
C GLY A 73 8.59 12.30 5.94
N VAL A 74 9.26 11.21 6.30
CA VAL A 74 10.13 11.13 7.48
C VAL A 74 11.42 11.95 7.27
N LEU A 75 12.00 11.96 6.07
CA LEU A 75 13.17 12.78 5.75
C LEU A 75 12.84 14.28 5.79
N ILE A 76 11.67 14.68 5.26
CA ILE A 76 11.19 16.06 5.27
C ILE A 76 10.98 16.56 6.71
N THR A 77 10.30 15.77 7.55
CA THR A 77 10.07 16.10 8.97
C THR A 77 11.36 16.12 9.81
N ARG A 78 12.35 15.29 9.46
CA ARG A 78 13.72 15.33 10.04
C ARG A 78 14.63 16.42 9.44
N GLY A 79 14.16 17.19 8.45
CA GLY A 79 14.96 18.21 7.76
C GLY A 79 16.18 17.68 6.98
N LYS A 80 16.24 16.37 6.71
CA LYS A 80 17.30 15.67 5.96
C LYS A 80 17.18 15.96 4.45
N LYS A 81 18.22 15.62 3.67
CA LYS A 81 18.19 15.66 2.19
C LYS A 81 17.14 14.70 1.65
N VAL A 82 16.47 15.08 0.55
CA VAL A 82 15.31 14.35 0.01
C VAL A 82 15.46 13.88 -1.44
N GLY A 83 16.33 14.51 -2.24
CA GLY A 83 16.40 14.28 -3.69
C GLY A 83 16.64 12.84 -4.11
N GLU A 84 17.47 12.10 -3.37
CA GLU A 84 17.72 10.67 -3.60
C GLU A 84 16.44 9.84 -3.45
N THR A 85 15.77 9.93 -2.29
CA THR A 85 14.50 9.22 -2.00
C THR A 85 13.36 9.65 -2.91
N LEU A 86 13.38 10.90 -3.38
CA LEU A 86 12.42 11.43 -4.33
C LEU A 86 12.63 10.84 -5.73
N ASN A 87 13.89 10.71 -6.18
CA ASN A 87 14.22 10.00 -7.41
C ASN A 87 13.89 8.51 -7.31
N GLU A 88 14.22 7.86 -6.18
CA GLU A 88 13.82 6.47 -5.90
C GLU A 88 12.28 6.30 -5.94
N LEU A 89 11.51 7.27 -5.44
CA LEU A 89 10.04 7.23 -5.49
C LEU A 89 9.54 7.20 -6.95
N VAL A 90 10.06 8.09 -7.80
CA VAL A 90 9.70 8.12 -9.22
C VAL A 90 10.10 6.82 -9.92
N GLU A 91 11.35 6.37 -9.72
CA GLU A 91 11.88 5.13 -10.30
C GLU A 91 11.04 3.90 -9.92
N GLN A 92 10.75 3.72 -8.64
CA GLN A 92 9.95 2.58 -8.17
C GLN A 92 8.49 2.67 -8.64
N THR A 93 7.95 3.87 -8.84
CA THR A 93 6.61 4.08 -9.44
C THR A 93 6.61 3.71 -10.93
N GLN A 94 7.66 4.06 -11.68
CA GLN A 94 7.81 3.66 -13.08
C GLN A 94 7.99 2.13 -13.21
N ILE A 95 8.81 1.52 -12.35
CA ILE A 95 8.95 0.06 -12.28
C ILE A 95 7.60 -0.60 -11.98
N ALA A 96 6.82 -0.07 -11.04
CA ALA A 96 5.47 -0.56 -10.75
C ALA A 96 4.55 -0.49 -11.98
N ALA A 97 4.49 0.66 -12.67
CA ALA A 97 3.70 0.84 -13.88
C ALA A 97 4.09 -0.16 -14.99
N ASP A 98 5.39 -0.43 -15.16
CA ASP A 98 5.86 -1.41 -16.15
C ASP A 98 5.56 -2.86 -15.72
N GLN A 99 5.70 -3.23 -14.44
CA GLN A 99 5.30 -4.55 -13.96
C GLN A 99 3.79 -4.78 -14.06
N ILE A 100 2.96 -3.77 -13.76
CA ILE A 100 1.49 -3.84 -13.96
C ILE A 100 1.17 -4.08 -15.43
N SER A 101 1.91 -3.46 -16.36
CA SER A 101 1.67 -3.71 -17.79
C SER A 101 1.97 -5.15 -18.25
N GLN A 102 2.72 -5.92 -17.47
CA GLN A 102 3.04 -7.35 -17.68
C GLN A 102 2.04 -8.31 -16.99
N VAL A 103 0.97 -7.83 -16.35
CA VAL A 103 -0.08 -8.68 -15.78
C VAL A 103 -1.02 -9.17 -16.88
N ASP A 104 -1.20 -10.49 -16.97
CA ASP A 104 -2.05 -11.15 -17.97
C ASP A 104 -3.56 -11.08 -17.64
N ASP A 105 -3.91 -11.18 -16.35
CA ASP A 105 -5.30 -11.07 -15.89
C ASP A 105 -5.75 -9.61 -15.96
N GLN A 106 -6.61 -9.30 -16.94
CA GLN A 106 -7.11 -7.96 -17.21
C GLN A 106 -7.84 -7.33 -16.01
N SER A 107 -8.59 -8.11 -15.21
CA SER A 107 -9.31 -7.57 -14.04
C SER A 107 -8.36 -7.23 -12.89
N GLN A 108 -7.35 -8.08 -12.65
CA GLN A 108 -6.29 -7.75 -11.68
C GLN A 108 -5.44 -6.56 -12.16
N LYS A 109 -5.19 -6.45 -13.46
CA LYS A 109 -4.46 -5.36 -14.09
C LYS A 109 -5.16 -4.02 -13.90
N GLU A 110 -6.44 -3.92 -14.27
CA GLU A 110 -7.27 -2.72 -14.07
C GLU A 110 -7.29 -2.28 -12.61
N LYS A 111 -7.46 -3.23 -11.68
CA LYS A 111 -7.41 -2.96 -10.23
C LYS A 111 -6.05 -2.42 -9.80
N LEU A 112 -4.95 -3.00 -10.26
CA LEU A 112 -3.60 -2.53 -9.95
C LEU A 112 -3.29 -1.16 -10.56
N VAL A 113 -3.76 -0.90 -11.79
CA VAL A 113 -3.70 0.43 -12.43
C VAL A 113 -4.41 1.46 -11.57
N GLN A 114 -5.67 1.20 -11.20
CA GLN A 114 -6.46 2.09 -10.36
C GLN A 114 -5.78 2.37 -9.00
N GLN A 115 -5.21 1.35 -8.35
CA GLN A 115 -4.48 1.51 -7.09
C GLN A 115 -3.20 2.34 -7.25
N LEU A 116 -2.45 2.16 -8.35
CA LEU A 116 -1.25 2.95 -8.61
C LEU A 116 -1.60 4.42 -8.94
N SER A 117 -2.61 4.68 -9.76
CA SER A 117 -3.08 6.05 -10.07
C SER A 117 -3.57 6.79 -8.82
N GLN A 118 -4.31 6.12 -7.93
CA GLN A 118 -4.70 6.68 -6.63
C GLN A 118 -3.49 7.00 -5.74
N SER A 119 -2.48 6.14 -5.75
CA SER A 119 -1.24 6.36 -4.99
C SER A 119 -0.44 7.53 -5.55
N ILE A 120 -0.31 7.64 -6.88
CA ILE A 120 0.31 8.78 -7.57
C ILE A 120 -0.40 10.10 -7.21
N GLN A 121 -1.73 10.14 -7.29
CA GLN A 121 -2.51 11.33 -6.92
C GLN A 121 -2.27 11.74 -5.46
N LYS A 122 -2.18 10.77 -4.55
CA LYS A 122 -1.84 10.99 -3.14
C LYS A 122 -0.40 11.50 -2.96
N TYR A 123 0.56 11.00 -3.74
CA TYR A 123 1.94 11.51 -3.73
C TYR A 123 1.97 12.97 -4.18
N ASP A 124 1.31 13.31 -5.28
CA ASP A 124 1.24 14.68 -5.80
C ASP A 124 0.64 15.65 -4.77
N GLN A 125 -0.53 15.33 -4.21
CA GLN A 125 -1.20 16.15 -3.18
C GLN A 125 -0.33 16.37 -1.93
N ALA A 126 0.52 15.42 -1.57
CA ALA A 126 1.43 15.58 -0.45
C ALA A 126 2.70 16.37 -0.83
N LEU A 127 3.24 16.17 -2.03
CA LEU A 127 4.36 16.94 -2.55
C LEU A 127 4.01 18.42 -2.73
N GLN A 128 2.76 18.74 -3.07
CA GLN A 128 2.23 20.12 -3.02
C GLN A 128 2.35 20.74 -1.62
N ARG A 129 2.07 19.97 -0.54
CA ARG A 129 2.17 20.44 0.86
C ARG A 129 3.62 20.54 1.36
N PHE A 130 4.56 19.87 0.69
CA PHE A 130 5.98 19.89 1.02
C PHE A 130 6.80 20.87 0.18
N SER A 131 6.26 21.29 -0.96
CA SER A 131 6.66 22.53 -1.61
C SER A 131 6.37 23.64 -0.61
N PRO A 132 7.36 24.42 -0.15
CA PRO A 132 7.09 25.56 0.70
C PRO A 132 6.41 26.61 -0.19
N THR A 133 5.08 26.53 -0.31
CA THR A 133 4.27 27.56 -0.97
C THR A 133 4.78 28.89 -0.47
N THR A 134 5.38 29.67 -1.37
CA THR A 134 6.15 30.87 -1.09
C THR A 134 5.49 31.59 0.04
N SER A 135 6.15 31.60 1.21
CA SER A 135 5.50 32.14 2.38
C SER A 135 5.40 33.64 2.16
N SER A 136 4.24 34.05 1.66
CA SER A 136 3.59 35.32 1.93
C SER A 136 3.26 35.37 3.42
N GLN A 137 4.29 35.13 4.25
CA GLN A 137 4.37 35.60 5.61
C GLN A 137 4.10 37.09 5.48
N PRO A 138 2.96 37.60 6.00
CA PRO A 138 2.71 39.03 6.00
C PRO A 138 3.95 39.70 6.57
N PRO A 139 4.51 40.72 5.91
CA PRO A 139 5.80 41.28 6.29
C PRO A 139 5.77 41.55 7.78
N ALA A 140 6.68 40.91 8.51
CA ALA A 140 6.60 40.84 9.97
C ALA A 140 6.50 42.26 10.51
N SER A 141 5.30 42.62 10.96
CA SER A 141 5.03 43.95 11.51
C SER A 141 6.01 44.15 12.64
N GLN A 142 6.98 45.06 12.42
CA GLN A 142 8.04 45.31 13.38
C GLN A 142 7.37 45.59 14.73
N PRO A 143 7.83 44.98 15.83
CA PRO A 143 7.19 45.19 17.12
C PRO A 143 7.40 46.65 17.53
N THR A 144 6.37 47.47 17.31
CA THR A 144 6.28 48.80 17.90
C THR A 144 6.40 48.62 19.40
N ILE A 145 7.49 49.12 19.96
CA ILE A 145 7.85 48.94 21.37
C ILE A 145 6.98 49.85 22.23
N THR A 146 5.69 49.52 22.36
CA THR A 146 4.80 50.20 23.29
C THR A 146 5.18 49.79 24.70
N VAL A 147 5.90 50.67 25.39
CA VAL A 147 6.31 50.50 26.79
C VAL A 147 5.09 50.65 27.69
N THR A 148 4.33 49.56 27.85
CA THR A 148 3.18 49.51 28.75
C THR A 148 3.66 49.34 30.20
N PRO A 149 3.26 50.21 31.15
CA PRO A 149 3.69 50.13 32.53
C PRO A 149 3.10 48.92 33.27
N LEU A 150 3.86 48.42 34.23
CA LEU A 150 3.66 47.15 34.94
C LEU A 150 2.48 47.19 35.93
N PRO A 151 1.43 46.34 35.80
CA PRO A 151 0.47 46.08 36.86
C PRO A 151 1.00 45.00 37.81
N GLN A 152 0.67 45.12 39.10
CA GLN A 152 1.19 44.25 40.15
C GLN A 152 0.55 42.85 40.17
N SER A 153 1.39 41.88 40.54
CA SER A 153 1.08 40.58 41.16
C SER A 153 -0.32 40.40 41.77
N GLN A 154 -1.02 39.33 41.38
CA GLN A 154 -1.80 38.50 42.32
C GLN A 154 -2.20 37.10 41.81
N ASN A 155 -2.09 36.14 42.73
CA ASN A 155 -2.72 34.80 42.81
C ASN A 155 -2.30 33.64 41.86
N PRO A 156 -2.07 32.42 42.41
CA PRO A 156 -1.80 31.21 41.64
C PRO A 156 -3.10 30.51 41.15
N PRO A 157 -3.10 29.87 39.96
CA PRO A 157 -4.25 29.13 39.47
C PRO A 157 -4.46 27.80 40.21
N LYS A 158 -5.73 27.52 40.50
CA LYS A 158 -6.21 26.35 41.26
C LYS A 158 -6.25 25.11 40.36
N LEU A 159 -5.75 23.98 40.88
CA LEU A 159 -5.67 22.71 40.15
C LEU A 159 -7.08 22.18 39.79
N THR A 160 -7.45 22.21 38.50
CA THR A 160 -8.73 21.70 38.01
C THR A 160 -8.56 20.31 37.38
N LYS A 161 -9.22 19.30 37.97
CA LYS A 161 -9.33 17.95 37.39
C LYS A 161 -10.13 18.00 36.08
N PRO A 162 -9.70 17.33 34.99
CA PRO A 162 -10.56 17.12 33.84
C PRO A 162 -11.71 16.16 34.20
N SER A 163 -12.95 16.62 34.03
CA SER A 163 -14.15 15.79 34.19
C SER A 163 -14.42 14.99 32.92
N SER A 164 -14.35 13.67 33.02
CA SER A 164 -14.67 12.75 31.93
C SER A 164 -16.19 12.56 31.78
N THR A 165 -16.86 13.49 31.09
CA THR A 165 -18.27 13.33 30.70
C THR A 165 -18.36 12.59 29.37
N ALA A 166 -18.40 11.25 29.42
CA ALA A 166 -18.69 10.42 28.26
C ALA A 166 -20.21 10.34 28.03
N ALA A 167 -20.70 10.91 26.93
CA ALA A 167 -22.09 10.77 26.53
C ALA A 167 -22.34 9.37 25.91
N PRO A 168 -23.38 8.62 26.35
CA PRO A 168 -23.70 7.33 25.74
C PRO A 168 -24.36 7.52 24.37
N ILE A 169 -23.70 7.04 23.32
CA ILE A 169 -24.29 6.94 21.98
C ILE A 169 -25.29 5.77 21.98
N PRO A 170 -26.55 5.95 21.54
CA PRO A 170 -27.52 4.86 21.48
C PRO A 170 -27.12 3.83 20.40
N ARG A 171 -27.03 2.55 20.79
CA ARG A 171 -26.87 1.44 19.85
C ARG A 171 -28.19 1.18 19.11
N PRO A 172 -28.18 0.97 17.77
CA PRO A 172 -29.33 0.40 17.09
C PRO A 172 -29.54 -1.06 17.56
N SER A 173 -30.78 -1.39 17.90
CA SER A 173 -31.18 -2.73 18.34
C SER A 173 -31.37 -3.65 17.13
N LEU A 174 -30.53 -4.69 17.02
CA LEU A 174 -30.75 -5.78 16.08
C LEU A 174 -31.56 -6.89 16.78
N ARG A 175 -32.70 -7.25 16.19
CA ARG A 175 -33.55 -8.35 16.69
C ARG A 175 -32.80 -9.68 16.64
N PRO A 176 -32.86 -10.51 17.69
CA PRO A 176 -32.36 -11.88 17.62
C PRO A 176 -33.30 -12.75 16.77
N ILE A 177 -32.73 -13.54 15.85
CA ILE A 177 -33.40 -14.68 15.23
C ILE A 177 -33.06 -15.91 16.07
N SER A 178 -34.07 -16.46 16.74
CA SER A 178 -33.94 -17.67 17.57
C SER A 178 -33.59 -18.88 16.71
N THR A 179 -32.46 -19.53 17.00
CA THR A 179 -32.08 -20.83 16.41
C THR A 179 -31.89 -21.83 17.56
N PRO A 180 -32.49 -23.05 17.52
CA PRO A 180 -32.55 -23.93 18.69
C PRO A 180 -31.27 -24.74 18.97
N THR A 181 -30.99 -24.86 20.27
CA THR A 181 -29.97 -25.67 20.97
C THR A 181 -30.05 -27.18 20.65
N PRO A 182 -28.90 -27.85 20.38
CA PRO A 182 -28.15 -28.66 21.36
C PRO A 182 -26.60 -28.48 21.26
N ALA A 183 -25.71 -28.96 22.15
CA ALA A 183 -25.75 -29.52 23.51
C ALA A 183 -24.32 -29.45 24.16
N PRO A 184 -24.13 -29.64 25.49
CA PRO A 184 -22.82 -29.53 26.18
C PRO A 184 -22.17 -30.92 26.47
N PRO A 185 -20.95 -31.04 27.08
CA PRO A 185 -19.89 -30.04 27.36
C PRO A 185 -18.46 -30.48 26.93
N GLU A 186 -17.52 -29.54 26.78
CA GLU A 186 -16.07 -29.82 26.99
C GLU A 186 -15.38 -28.68 27.75
N LEU A 187 -14.49 -29.05 28.69
CA LEU A 187 -13.70 -28.11 29.50
C LEU A 187 -12.53 -27.55 28.68
N VAL A 188 -12.70 -26.36 28.10
CA VAL A 188 -11.58 -25.64 27.46
C VAL A 188 -10.72 -24.98 28.54
N THR A 189 -9.50 -25.48 28.69
CA THR A 189 -8.44 -24.87 29.52
C THR A 189 -8.16 -23.45 29.02
N GLN A 190 -8.29 -22.44 29.88
CA GLN A 190 -7.96 -21.06 29.51
C GLN A 190 -6.45 -20.94 29.23
N PRO A 191 -6.04 -20.36 28.08
CA PRO A 191 -4.64 -20.01 27.84
C PRO A 191 -4.22 -18.88 28.81
N PRO A 192 -2.94 -18.85 29.23
CA PRO A 192 -2.47 -17.89 30.22
C PRO A 192 -2.62 -16.44 29.73
N GLN A 193 -3.16 -15.60 30.61
CA GLN A 193 -3.35 -14.18 30.39
C GLN A 193 -1.99 -13.49 30.12
N PRO A 194 -1.86 -12.67 29.06
CA PRO A 194 -0.59 -12.05 28.71
C PRO A 194 -0.12 -11.11 29.82
N THR A 195 1.08 -11.37 30.35
CA THR A 195 1.73 -10.52 31.35
C THR A 195 1.93 -9.12 30.78
N VAL A 196 1.31 -8.12 31.42
CA VAL A 196 1.42 -6.72 31.00
C VAL A 196 2.88 -6.29 31.17
N THR A 197 3.59 -6.10 30.06
CA THR A 197 4.98 -5.63 30.09
C THR A 197 5.01 -4.20 30.65
N PRO A 198 5.82 -3.89 31.67
CA PRO A 198 5.83 -2.56 32.27
C PRO A 198 6.24 -1.50 31.24
N ALA A 199 5.50 -0.40 31.22
CA ALA A 199 5.79 0.74 30.35
C ALA A 199 7.20 1.31 30.66
N PRO A 200 7.97 1.74 29.65
CA PRO A 200 9.28 2.32 29.87
C PRO A 200 9.18 3.56 30.75
N SER A 201 9.97 3.59 31.82
CA SER A 201 10.00 4.70 32.77
C SER A 201 10.42 5.98 32.05
N GLN A 202 9.58 7.02 32.11
CA GLN A 202 9.87 8.28 31.43
C GLN A 202 11.01 9.01 32.15
N THR A 203 12.19 9.03 31.54
CA THR A 203 13.30 9.86 31.99
C THR A 203 12.86 11.31 31.99
N VAL A 204 12.87 11.95 33.16
CA VAL A 204 12.51 13.37 33.30
C VAL A 204 13.52 14.22 32.54
N ILE A 205 13.09 14.78 31.41
CA ILE A 205 13.91 15.68 30.60
C ILE A 205 13.96 17.04 31.32
N PRO A 206 15.15 17.60 31.62
CA PRO A 206 15.26 18.91 32.26
C PRO A 206 14.68 20.00 31.36
N SER A 207 13.93 20.94 31.96
CA SER A 207 13.31 22.06 31.25
C SER A 207 14.36 23.00 30.68
N ILE A 208 14.60 22.89 29.37
CA ILE A 208 15.54 23.76 28.65
C ILE A 208 14.85 25.09 28.38
N ARG A 209 15.49 26.20 28.77
CA ARG A 209 15.03 27.56 28.45
C ARG A 209 14.82 27.71 26.94
N PRO A 210 13.88 28.58 26.48
CA PRO A 210 13.75 28.92 25.07
C PRO A 210 14.99 29.70 24.62
N ASN A 211 16.05 28.98 24.27
CA ASN A 211 17.21 29.55 23.60
C ASN A 211 16.75 29.92 22.20
N THR A 212 16.88 31.19 21.83
CA THR A 212 16.53 31.69 20.50
C THR A 212 17.48 31.05 19.50
N ILE A 213 17.09 29.90 18.94
CA ILE A 213 17.88 29.21 17.91
C ILE A 213 18.06 30.23 16.78
N PRO A 214 19.30 30.64 16.46
CA PRO A 214 19.53 31.47 15.29
C PRO A 214 19.00 30.66 14.12
N VAL A 215 18.01 31.18 13.40
CA VAL A 215 17.55 30.57 12.15
C VAL A 215 18.79 30.49 11.29
N PRO A 216 19.34 29.29 11.00
CA PRO A 216 20.55 29.21 10.21
C PRO A 216 20.21 29.86 8.86
N HIS A 217 21.07 30.75 8.40
CA HIS A 217 20.97 31.36 7.07
C HIS A 217 21.26 30.23 6.07
N ARG A 218 20.24 29.40 5.84
CA ARG A 218 20.30 28.17 5.08
C ARG A 218 20.10 28.55 3.64
N ASP A 219 21.07 28.22 2.81
CA ASP A 219 21.26 28.81 1.49
C ASP A 219 19.97 28.77 0.65
N GLU A 220 19.56 29.92 0.11
CA GLU A 220 18.34 30.00 -0.73
C GLU A 220 18.43 29.08 -1.95
N GLU A 221 19.65 28.82 -2.43
CA GLU A 221 19.92 27.88 -3.52
C GLU A 221 19.50 26.45 -3.18
N ASP A 222 19.71 25.99 -1.94
CA ASP A 222 19.37 24.65 -1.47
C ASP A 222 17.83 24.47 -1.43
N TYR A 223 17.08 25.52 -1.08
CA TYR A 223 15.63 25.54 -1.15
C TYR A 223 15.11 25.53 -2.59
N ARG A 224 15.60 26.43 -3.45
CA ARG A 224 15.22 26.50 -4.88
C ARG A 224 15.52 25.19 -5.61
N LYS A 225 16.65 24.54 -5.28
CA LYS A 225 17.00 23.23 -5.81
C LYS A 225 16.01 22.15 -5.37
N LYS A 226 15.67 22.11 -4.07
CA LYS A 226 14.69 21.17 -3.53
C LYS A 226 13.29 21.37 -4.12
N GLU A 227 12.85 22.61 -4.35
CA GLU A 227 11.59 22.92 -5.04
C GLU A 227 11.60 22.36 -6.47
N LYS A 228 12.66 22.62 -7.23
CA LYS A 228 12.82 22.11 -8.59
C LYS A 228 12.84 20.59 -8.66
N GLU A 229 13.51 19.92 -7.71
CA GLU A 229 13.51 18.45 -7.59
C GLU A 229 12.08 17.93 -7.32
N ILE A 230 11.32 18.57 -6.42
CA ILE A 230 9.91 18.24 -6.13
C ILE A 230 9.03 18.44 -7.36
N GLU A 231 9.14 19.58 -8.05
CA GLU A 231 8.36 19.87 -9.26
C GLU A 231 8.65 18.88 -10.39
N GLU A 232 9.93 18.56 -10.64
CA GLU A 232 10.32 17.55 -11.63
C GLU A 232 9.77 16.17 -11.29
N ALA A 233 9.85 15.75 -10.03
CA ALA A 233 9.29 14.48 -9.58
C ALA A 233 7.77 14.42 -9.76
N ARG A 234 7.05 15.50 -9.44
CA ARG A 234 5.59 15.61 -9.68
C ARG A 234 5.26 15.49 -11.17
N LYS A 235 6.00 16.19 -12.04
CA LYS A 235 5.83 16.08 -13.50
C LYS A 235 6.04 14.66 -14.01
N ARG A 236 7.11 13.97 -13.56
CA ARG A 236 7.38 12.57 -13.92
C ARG A 236 6.30 11.62 -13.39
N LEU A 237 5.79 11.84 -12.18
CA LEU A 237 4.68 11.04 -11.62
C LEU A 237 3.39 11.19 -12.45
N GLU A 238 3.06 12.41 -12.89
CA GLU A 238 1.90 12.65 -13.75
C GLU A 238 2.09 12.03 -15.15
N GLU A 239 3.30 12.07 -15.71
CA GLU A 239 3.65 11.37 -16.96
C GLU A 239 3.45 9.84 -16.83
N ILE A 240 3.91 9.23 -15.73
CA ILE A 240 3.70 7.80 -15.44
C ILE A 240 2.21 7.47 -15.39
N LYS A 241 1.41 8.28 -14.70
CA LYS A 241 -0.05 8.11 -14.59
C LYS A 241 -0.72 8.20 -15.96
N ASN A 242 -0.44 9.24 -16.74
CA ASN A 242 -1.04 9.42 -18.07
C ASN A 242 -0.68 8.27 -19.02
N ARG A 243 0.58 7.79 -18.98
CA ARG A 243 1.03 6.62 -19.76
C ARG A 243 0.36 5.31 -19.31
N LEU A 244 0.01 5.19 -18.04
CA LEU A 244 -0.70 4.04 -17.49
C LEU A 244 -2.18 4.02 -17.92
N GLU A 245 -2.84 5.18 -17.84
CA GLU A 245 -4.22 5.38 -18.31
C GLU A 245 -4.34 5.20 -19.84
N GLU A 246 -3.38 5.70 -20.63
CA GLU A 246 -3.32 5.47 -22.08
C GLU A 246 -3.16 3.99 -22.43
N LYS A 247 -2.25 3.27 -21.74
CA LYS A 247 -2.09 1.81 -21.90
C LYS A 247 -3.39 1.07 -21.57
N GLN A 248 -4.06 1.42 -20.48
CA GLN A 248 -5.34 0.81 -20.09
C GLN A 248 -6.40 1.03 -21.18
N ARG A 249 -6.60 2.28 -21.62
CA ARG A 249 -7.58 2.61 -22.65
C ARG A 249 -7.33 1.88 -23.97
N LYS A 250 -6.08 1.76 -24.41
CA LYS A 250 -5.72 0.99 -25.62
C LYS A 250 -6.06 -0.49 -25.49
N GLN A 251 -5.88 -1.09 -24.31
CA GLN A 251 -6.31 -2.47 -24.07
C GLN A 251 -7.84 -2.60 -24.10
N GLU A 252 -8.59 -1.65 -23.53
CA GLU A 252 -10.05 -1.64 -23.58
C GLU A 252 -10.57 -1.52 -25.02
N GLU A 253 -9.96 -0.66 -25.85
CA GLU A 253 -10.25 -0.53 -27.29
C GLU A 253 -9.92 -1.83 -28.05
N ASP A 254 -8.72 -2.42 -27.85
CA ASP A 254 -8.33 -3.72 -28.43
C ASP A 254 -9.29 -4.87 -28.05
N HIS A 255 -9.82 -4.86 -26.83
CA HIS A 255 -10.77 -5.88 -26.36
C HIS A 255 -12.16 -5.66 -26.97
N ARG A 256 -12.61 -4.42 -27.09
CA ARG A 256 -13.87 -4.06 -27.74
C ARG A 256 -13.87 -4.45 -29.21
N ASP A 257 -12.81 -4.12 -29.95
CA ASP A 257 -12.70 -4.42 -31.38
C ASP A 257 -12.70 -5.94 -31.66
N LYS A 258 -12.10 -6.74 -30.76
CA LYS A 258 -12.14 -8.22 -30.80
C LYS A 258 -13.52 -8.80 -30.45
N GLN A 259 -14.35 -8.07 -29.72
CA GLN A 259 -15.71 -8.47 -29.38
C GLN A 259 -16.70 -8.07 -30.50
N GLU A 260 -16.53 -6.88 -31.09
CA GLU A 260 -17.36 -6.38 -32.20
C GLU A 260 -17.09 -7.13 -33.51
N ASN A 261 -15.81 -7.43 -33.81
CA ASN A 261 -15.43 -8.19 -35.00
C ASN A 261 -15.46 -9.72 -34.80
N GLN A 262 -15.92 -10.23 -33.65
CA GLN A 262 -16.13 -11.67 -33.51
C GLN A 262 -17.34 -12.07 -34.37
N PRO A 263 -17.15 -12.83 -35.46
CA PRO A 263 -18.22 -13.07 -36.42
C PRO A 263 -19.34 -13.88 -35.74
N LYS A 264 -20.60 -13.47 -35.95
CA LYS A 264 -21.81 -14.11 -35.39
C LYS A 264 -22.11 -15.53 -35.90
N PHE A 265 -21.07 -16.27 -36.30
CA PHE A 265 -21.12 -17.62 -36.88
C PHE A 265 -21.70 -18.70 -35.95
N GLN A 266 -21.92 -18.41 -34.66
CA GLN A 266 -22.57 -19.36 -33.75
C GLN A 266 -24.10 -19.44 -33.91
N GLU A 267 -24.75 -18.46 -34.55
CA GLU A 267 -26.21 -18.47 -34.69
C GLU A 267 -26.73 -19.48 -35.74
N TYR A 268 -25.88 -19.90 -36.69
CA TYR A 268 -26.28 -20.80 -37.79
C TYR A 268 -26.21 -22.31 -37.49
N LYS A 269 -25.77 -22.74 -36.29
CA LYS A 269 -25.67 -24.18 -35.94
C LYS A 269 -26.85 -24.77 -35.15
N LYS A 270 -27.92 -24.01 -34.95
CA LYS A 270 -29.22 -24.51 -34.45
C LYS A 270 -30.28 -24.69 -35.56
N GLN A 271 -29.89 -25.18 -36.73
CA GLN A 271 -30.89 -25.91 -37.53
C GLN A 271 -31.27 -27.18 -36.76
N PRO A 272 -32.57 -27.47 -36.57
CA PRO A 272 -32.98 -28.71 -35.93
C PRO A 272 -32.45 -29.88 -36.77
N LYS A 273 -31.75 -30.80 -36.10
CA LYS A 273 -31.35 -32.08 -36.69
C LYS A 273 -32.62 -32.72 -37.27
N PRO A 274 -32.71 -32.96 -38.60
CA PRO A 274 -33.93 -33.49 -39.19
C PRO A 274 -34.26 -34.81 -38.51
N GLU A 275 -35.47 -34.85 -37.96
CA GLU A 275 -36.03 -36.01 -37.29
C GLU A 275 -36.03 -37.16 -38.29
N LYS A 276 -35.25 -38.21 -37.99
CA LYS A 276 -35.19 -39.39 -38.85
C LYS A 276 -36.58 -40.02 -38.85
N ARG A 277 -37.30 -39.89 -39.97
CA ARG A 277 -38.37 -40.84 -40.26
C ARG A 277 -37.76 -42.21 -40.37
N GLU A 278 -38.20 -43.11 -39.49
CA GLU A 278 -37.96 -44.53 -39.60
C GLU A 278 -38.84 -45.06 -40.73
N ASP A 279 -38.27 -45.18 -41.92
CA ASP A 279 -38.83 -46.00 -43.00
C ASP A 279 -37.66 -46.70 -43.71
N SER A 280 -37.64 -48.02 -43.60
CA SER A 280 -37.19 -49.01 -44.60
C SER A 280 -35.88 -48.75 -45.38
N GLU A 281 -34.84 -49.54 -45.13
CA GLU A 281 -34.63 -50.80 -45.87
C GLU A 281 -33.43 -51.62 -45.39
N GLU A 282 -33.58 -52.93 -45.48
CA GLU A 282 -32.59 -53.95 -45.12
C GLU A 282 -31.69 -54.23 -46.33
N VAL A 283 -30.41 -53.82 -46.30
CA VAL A 283 -29.42 -54.21 -47.33
C VAL A 283 -28.17 -54.81 -46.72
N GLU A 284 -28.23 -56.13 -46.62
CA GLU A 284 -27.18 -57.14 -46.78
C GLU A 284 -25.71 -56.79 -46.47
N VAL A 285 -25.18 -57.51 -45.48
CA VAL A 285 -23.77 -57.57 -45.10
C VAL A 285 -22.88 -58.11 -46.21
N LYS A 286 -21.82 -57.38 -46.60
CA LYS A 286 -20.69 -57.97 -47.34
C LYS A 286 -19.32 -57.66 -46.72
N LYS A 287 -18.67 -58.73 -46.25
CA LYS A 287 -17.37 -58.74 -45.55
C LYS A 287 -16.19 -58.36 -46.47
N GLY A 288 -15.25 -57.61 -45.93
CA GLY A 288 -13.85 -57.49 -46.38
C GLY A 288 -13.11 -56.58 -45.39
N ASN A 289 -12.28 -57.04 -44.45
CA ASN A 289 -11.10 -57.91 -44.51
C ASN A 289 -9.99 -57.37 -45.43
N ARG A 290 -8.73 -57.43 -44.93
CA ARG A 290 -7.47 -56.84 -45.43
C ARG A 290 -7.23 -55.39 -44.94
N ARG A 291 -6.03 -54.98 -44.50
CA ARG A 291 -4.74 -55.70 -44.32
C ARG A 291 -3.82 -54.91 -43.35
N SER A 292 -2.92 -55.61 -42.66
CA SER A 292 -1.79 -55.00 -41.94
C SER A 292 -0.77 -54.30 -42.88
N LYS A 293 0.12 -53.51 -42.26
CA LYS A 293 1.46 -53.02 -42.66
C LYS A 293 1.56 -51.49 -42.56
N ASP A 294 2.63 -50.90 -42.03
CA ASP A 294 3.75 -51.41 -41.21
C ASP A 294 4.16 -50.28 -40.24
#